data_AF-A0A9W7MH76-F1
#
_entry.id   AF-A0A9W7MH76-F1
#
_cell.length_a   1.000
_cell.length_b   1.000
_cell.length_c   1.000
_cell.angle_alpha   90.00
_cell.angle_beta   90.00
_cell.angle_gamma   90.00
#
_symmetry.space_group_name_H-M   'P 1'
#
loop_
_entity.id
_entity.type
_entity.pdbx_description
1 polymer ?
#
loop_
_entity_poly.entity_id
_entity_poly.type
_entity_poly.pdbx_seq_one_letter_code
_entity_poly.pdbx_strand_id
1 'polypeptide(L)'
;MAFPYIALRFDPKGYYLSYVREGGSIDGYLKFFETQAESPFSKLQLEAAGVLFHVRCCQNNKYWERSKNLSITGNPAEQYWITATADTKEEDQSKESCTLFKLISVDRGLNTARIVHVQSGCYLCFWGLANPTYDGCVLANYQVYDRQGFDVFRLVDLKLPTPKIISLGFSPKGCYLSYVREGGDIDGYLKFFETNVESPYAKFEVEVDAADNYSFHIRSLQNNKYWERSKNISITGKPAEQYWITATANNKEEDQSKESCTLFKFRYVDPDTNTVRIVHVQSGCYLCLWGLANPTYDGCVLANYQVHDHQGFDVFKLVNWT
;
A
#
# COMPACT_ATOMS: atom_id res chain seq x y z
N MET A 1 -5.85 7.42 13.24
CA MET A 1 -5.53 7.11 11.83
C MET A 1 -5.39 8.45 11.13
N ALA A 2 -4.16 8.88 10.85
CA ALA A 2 -3.86 10.22 10.34
C ALA A 2 -3.39 10.14 8.87
N PHE A 3 -4.30 9.75 7.97
CA PHE A 3 -4.06 9.77 6.53
C PHE A 3 -4.70 11.02 5.92
N PRO A 4 -4.06 12.20 5.96
CA PRO A 4 -4.67 13.41 5.45
C PRO A 4 -4.80 13.40 3.93
N TYR A 5 -3.95 12.67 3.19
CA TYR A 5 -4.08 12.52 1.74
C TYR A 5 -3.96 11.06 1.32
N ILE A 6 -4.93 10.57 0.56
CA ILE A 6 -4.97 9.20 0.08
C ILE A 6 -5.36 9.10 -1.39
N ALA A 7 -5.08 7.96 -2.01
CA ALA A 7 -5.84 7.45 -3.14
C ALA A 7 -6.63 6.21 -2.70
N LEU A 8 -7.74 5.93 -3.37
CA LEU A 8 -8.51 4.71 -3.16
C LEU A 8 -8.38 3.80 -4.36
N ARG A 9 -7.99 2.55 -4.13
CA ARG A 9 -7.83 1.53 -5.17
C ARG A 9 -8.88 0.44 -5.04
N PHE A 10 -9.44 0.04 -6.17
CA PHE A 10 -10.24 -1.18 -6.27
C PHE A 10 -9.38 -2.30 -6.84
N ASP A 11 -8.89 -3.17 -5.94
CA ASP A 11 -7.89 -4.19 -6.27
C ASP A 11 -8.28 -5.14 -7.42
N PRO A 12 -9.54 -5.63 -7.53
CA PRO A 12 -9.93 -6.55 -8.61
C PRO A 12 -9.75 -5.99 -10.02
N LYS A 13 -9.76 -4.66 -10.19
CA LYS A 13 -9.54 -3.99 -11.48
C LYS A 13 -8.20 -3.26 -11.55
N GLY A 14 -7.56 -3.01 -10.41
CA GLY A 14 -6.30 -2.27 -10.34
C GLY A 14 -6.42 -0.76 -10.54
N TYR A 15 -7.63 -0.21 -10.67
CA TYR A 15 -7.86 1.22 -10.89
C TYR A 15 -7.99 2.00 -9.58
N TYR A 16 -7.69 3.30 -9.69
CA TYR A 16 -7.89 4.30 -8.65
C TYR A 16 -9.17 5.09 -8.88
N LEU A 17 -9.74 5.52 -7.77
CA LEU A 17 -10.94 6.34 -7.76
C LEU A 17 -10.62 7.77 -8.15
N SER A 18 -11.44 8.33 -9.02
CA SER A 18 -11.41 9.73 -9.43
C SER A 18 -12.81 10.22 -9.76
N TYR A 19 -12.97 11.54 -9.91
CA TYR A 19 -14.21 12.11 -10.42
C TYR A 19 -14.16 12.19 -11.95
N VAL A 20 -15.30 11.91 -12.58
CA VAL A 20 -15.46 12.02 -14.03
C VAL A 20 -15.49 13.50 -14.44
N ARG A 21 -14.83 13.80 -15.55
CA ARG A 21 -14.52 15.16 -16.02
C ARG A 21 -14.43 15.26 -17.55
N GLU A 22 -15.13 14.37 -18.24
CA GLU A 22 -15.02 14.19 -19.69
C GLU A 22 -16.01 15.06 -20.48
N GLY A 23 -16.84 15.86 -19.79
CA GLY A 23 -17.86 16.68 -20.43
C GLY A 23 -19.09 15.82 -20.74
N GLY A 24 -19.98 15.65 -19.77
CA GLY A 24 -21.14 14.80 -19.95
C GLY A 24 -22.09 14.74 -18.75
N SER A 25 -23.13 13.92 -18.87
CA SER A 25 -24.18 13.77 -17.85
C SER A 25 -23.72 13.15 -16.53
N ILE A 26 -22.49 12.66 -16.48
CA ILE A 26 -21.89 12.01 -15.31
C ILE A 26 -20.72 12.79 -14.72
N ASP A 27 -20.48 14.03 -15.17
CA ASP A 27 -19.42 14.83 -14.59
C ASP A 27 -19.63 14.99 -13.07
N GLY A 28 -18.54 14.85 -12.33
CA GLY A 28 -18.54 14.84 -10.88
C GLY A 28 -18.85 13.48 -10.23
N TYR A 29 -19.36 12.48 -10.96
CA TYR A 29 -19.52 11.13 -10.39
C TYR A 29 -18.17 10.52 -10.08
N LEU A 30 -18.09 9.79 -8.97
CA LEU A 30 -16.89 9.04 -8.61
C LEU A 30 -16.86 7.70 -9.34
N LYS A 31 -15.74 7.41 -10.00
CA LYS A 31 -15.53 6.22 -10.84
C LYS A 31 -14.11 5.69 -10.69
N PHE A 32 -13.95 4.37 -10.73
CA PHE A 32 -12.65 3.71 -10.75
C PHE A 32 -12.16 3.54 -12.19
N PHE A 33 -11.28 4.43 -12.63
CA PHE A 33 -10.71 4.39 -13.99
C PHE A 33 -9.30 4.98 -14.11
N GLU A 34 -8.80 5.69 -13.09
CA GLU A 34 -7.42 6.18 -13.11
C GLU A 34 -6.45 5.01 -12.94
N THR A 35 -5.31 5.08 -13.63
CA THR A 35 -4.28 4.03 -13.59
C THR A 35 -3.16 4.32 -12.58
N GLN A 36 -3.07 5.57 -12.10
CA GLN A 36 -2.02 6.03 -11.19
C GLN A 36 -2.60 6.71 -9.95
N ALA A 37 -1.99 6.48 -8.79
CA ALA A 37 -2.43 7.10 -7.54
C ALA A 37 -1.90 8.51 -7.35
N GLU A 38 -0.74 8.82 -7.93
CA GLU A 38 -0.14 10.16 -7.94
C GLU A 38 -0.85 11.10 -8.90
N SER A 39 -1.76 10.57 -9.73
CA SER A 39 -2.64 11.40 -10.56
C SER A 39 -3.28 12.47 -9.68
N PRO A 40 -3.21 13.76 -10.06
CA PRO A 40 -3.78 14.84 -9.27
C PRO A 40 -5.29 14.66 -9.06
N PHE A 41 -5.94 13.88 -9.92
CA PHE A 41 -7.37 13.56 -9.87
C PHE A 41 -7.69 12.39 -8.93
N SER A 42 -6.74 11.47 -8.70
CA SER A 42 -6.87 10.36 -7.74
C SER A 42 -6.63 10.79 -6.29
N LYS A 43 -6.05 11.97 -6.08
CA LYS A 43 -5.68 12.49 -4.76
C LYS A 43 -6.91 12.98 -3.99
N LEU A 44 -7.18 12.34 -2.86
CA LEU A 44 -8.26 12.66 -1.94
C LEU A 44 -7.68 13.19 -0.64
N GLN A 45 -8.34 14.19 -0.04
CA GLN A 45 -8.05 14.65 1.31
C GLN A 45 -9.09 14.09 2.27
N LEU A 46 -8.63 13.47 3.36
CA LEU A 46 -9.49 13.11 4.49
C LEU A 46 -9.43 14.22 5.53
N GLU A 47 -10.55 14.84 5.81
CA GLU A 47 -10.67 15.91 6.79
C GLU A 47 -11.49 15.42 7.98
N ALA A 48 -10.86 15.34 9.16
CA ALA A 48 -11.48 14.77 10.35
C ALA A 48 -12.65 15.63 10.86
N ALA A 49 -13.72 14.95 11.25
CA ALA A 49 -14.88 15.46 11.96
C ALA A 49 -15.14 14.53 13.16
N GLY A 50 -14.33 14.66 14.21
CA GLY A 50 -14.29 13.72 15.32
C GLY A 50 -13.80 12.33 14.88
N VAL A 51 -14.66 11.32 14.98
CA VAL A 51 -14.37 9.94 14.51
C VAL A 51 -14.83 9.67 13.07
N LEU A 52 -15.45 10.67 12.43
CA LEU A 52 -15.93 10.65 11.06
C LEU A 52 -15.01 11.51 10.19
N PHE A 53 -15.23 11.46 8.87
CA PHE A 53 -14.41 12.19 7.91
C PHE A 53 -15.26 12.80 6.82
N HIS A 54 -14.87 13.99 6.38
CA HIS A 54 -15.21 14.50 5.07
C HIS A 54 -14.15 14.00 4.08
N VAL A 55 -14.57 13.67 2.86
CA VAL A 55 -13.66 13.30 1.78
C VAL A 55 -13.73 14.36 0.70
N ARG A 56 -12.58 14.93 0.34
CA ARG A 56 -12.47 16.02 -0.63
C ARG A 56 -11.57 15.63 -1.78
N CYS A 57 -12.03 15.77 -3.02
CA CYS A 57 -11.17 15.63 -4.18
C CYS A 57 -10.22 16.82 -4.25
N CYS A 58 -8.91 16.58 -4.26
CA CYS A 58 -7.91 17.65 -4.15
C CYS A 58 -7.87 18.55 -5.38
N GLN A 59 -8.19 18.03 -6.57
CA GLN A 59 -8.14 18.82 -7.79
C GLN A 59 -9.29 19.85 -7.82
N ASN A 60 -10.53 19.37 -7.84
CA ASN A 60 -11.70 20.25 -7.99
C ASN A 60 -12.12 20.94 -6.68
N ASN A 61 -11.46 20.59 -5.57
CA ASN A 61 -11.74 21.06 -4.21
C ASN A 61 -13.16 20.78 -3.70
N LYS A 62 -13.89 19.83 -4.31
CA LYS A 62 -15.26 19.48 -3.92
C LYS A 62 -15.28 18.31 -2.95
N TYR A 63 -16.27 18.31 -2.06
CA TYR A 63 -16.55 17.23 -1.13
C TYR A 63 -17.43 16.17 -1.78
N TRP A 64 -17.29 14.95 -1.25
CA TRP A 64 -18.14 13.85 -1.62
C TRP A 64 -19.53 14.02 -1.00
N GLU A 65 -20.56 13.78 -1.79
CA GLU A 65 -21.95 13.74 -1.35
C GLU A 65 -22.70 12.60 -2.03
N ARG A 66 -23.83 12.19 -1.44
CA ARG A 66 -24.71 11.19 -2.04
C ARG A 66 -25.73 11.87 -2.95
N SER A 67 -25.70 11.51 -4.23
CA SER A 67 -26.61 12.03 -5.26
C SER A 67 -27.62 10.99 -5.69
N LYS A 68 -28.90 11.39 -5.79
CA LYS A 68 -29.97 10.54 -6.29
C LYS A 68 -30.11 10.68 -7.81
N ASN A 69 -29.97 9.58 -8.54
CA ASN A 69 -30.20 9.51 -9.97
C ASN A 69 -30.77 8.14 -10.39
N LEU A 70 -32.10 8.09 -10.53
CA LEU A 70 -32.81 6.86 -10.94
C LEU A 70 -32.68 6.58 -12.45
N SER A 71 -32.41 7.60 -13.28
CA SER A 71 -32.39 7.41 -14.73
C SER A 71 -31.17 6.65 -15.24
N ILE A 72 -30.15 6.43 -14.40
CA ILE A 72 -28.95 5.66 -14.77
C ILE A 72 -29.28 4.20 -15.06
N THR A 73 -30.11 3.59 -14.21
CA THR A 73 -30.41 2.15 -14.26
C THR A 73 -31.91 1.87 -14.38
N GLY A 74 -32.77 2.84 -14.04
CA GLY A 74 -34.21 2.63 -13.88
C GLY A 74 -34.57 1.76 -12.67
N ASN A 75 -33.59 1.27 -11.90
CA ASN A 75 -33.79 0.39 -10.77
C ASN A 75 -33.77 1.19 -9.45
N PRO A 76 -34.86 1.18 -8.65
CA PRO A 76 -34.88 1.85 -7.34
C PRO A 76 -33.80 1.34 -6.36
N ALA A 77 -33.32 0.10 -6.56
CA ALA A 77 -32.21 -0.46 -5.81
C ALA A 77 -30.83 0.05 -6.28
N GLU A 78 -30.75 0.93 -7.29
CA GLU A 78 -29.50 1.48 -7.84
C GLU A 78 -29.62 2.99 -8.16
N GLN A 79 -30.27 3.75 -7.28
CA GLN A 79 -30.59 5.16 -7.53
C GLN A 79 -29.70 6.15 -6.76
N TYR A 80 -28.81 5.70 -5.87
CA TYR A 80 -27.96 6.57 -5.06
C TYR A 80 -26.49 6.34 -5.33
N TRP A 81 -25.80 7.38 -5.77
CA TRP A 81 -24.42 7.39 -6.24
C TRP A 81 -23.60 8.38 -5.44
N ILE A 82 -22.27 8.24 -5.43
CA ILE A 82 -21.38 9.24 -4.84
C ILE A 82 -20.82 10.16 -5.92
N THR A 83 -20.91 11.45 -5.66
CA THR A 83 -20.38 12.52 -6.51
C THR A 83 -19.43 13.41 -5.71
N ALA A 84 -18.43 14.00 -6.36
CA ALA A 84 -17.55 15.03 -5.80
C ALA A 84 -18.00 16.41 -6.29
N THR A 85 -19.17 16.84 -5.83
CA THR A 85 -19.87 18.05 -6.31
C THR A 85 -20.16 19.08 -5.22
N ALA A 86 -20.12 18.68 -3.94
CA ALA A 86 -20.41 19.58 -2.82
C ALA A 86 -19.33 20.65 -2.63
N ASP A 87 -19.74 21.91 -2.53
CA ASP A 87 -18.84 23.05 -2.28
C ASP A 87 -18.38 23.17 -0.82
N THR A 88 -19.19 22.68 0.10
CA THR A 88 -19.00 22.87 1.54
C THR A 88 -19.31 21.58 2.28
N LYS A 89 -18.73 21.44 3.47
CA LYS A 89 -19.03 20.36 4.40
C LYS A 89 -20.44 20.50 4.95
N GLU A 90 -21.12 19.38 5.14
CA GLU A 90 -22.41 19.29 5.82
C GLU A 90 -22.37 18.14 6.85
N GLU A 91 -22.46 18.50 8.12
CA GLU A 91 -22.36 17.57 9.24
C GLU A 91 -23.71 17.18 9.85
N ASP A 92 -24.80 17.83 9.42
CA ASP A 92 -26.16 17.46 9.81
C ASP A 92 -26.53 16.10 9.19
N GLN A 93 -26.46 15.05 10.02
CA GLN A 93 -26.75 13.68 9.63
C GLN A 93 -28.22 13.44 9.27
N SER A 94 -29.12 14.43 9.44
CA SER A 94 -30.50 14.32 8.96
C SER A 94 -30.66 14.70 7.49
N LYS A 95 -29.72 15.47 6.91
CA LYS A 95 -29.81 15.98 5.54
C LYS A 95 -29.26 15.00 4.52
N GLU A 96 -29.94 14.87 3.38
CA GLU A 96 -29.43 14.05 2.26
C GLU A 96 -28.08 14.58 1.72
N SER A 97 -27.81 15.88 1.87
CA SER A 97 -26.56 16.54 1.50
C SER A 97 -25.41 16.33 2.48
N CYS A 98 -25.58 15.49 3.52
CA CYS A 98 -24.51 15.19 4.47
C CYS A 98 -23.25 14.71 3.74
N THR A 99 -22.08 15.21 4.14
CA THR A 99 -20.79 14.88 3.52
C THR A 99 -19.91 14.02 4.44
N LEU A 100 -20.49 13.49 5.52
CA LEU A 100 -19.78 12.66 6.49
C LEU A 100 -19.72 11.20 6.05
N PHE A 101 -18.53 10.62 6.18
CA PHE A 101 -18.26 9.21 5.93
C PHE A 101 -17.58 8.57 7.14
N LYS A 102 -17.77 7.26 7.27
CA LYS A 102 -17.10 6.40 8.25
C LYS A 102 -16.23 5.38 7.55
N LEU A 103 -14.98 5.25 8.00
CA LEU A 103 -14.05 4.20 7.58
C LEU A 103 -14.14 3.02 8.55
N ILE A 104 -14.31 1.81 8.00
CA ILE A 104 -14.32 0.56 8.76
C ILE A 104 -13.20 -0.32 8.22
N SER A 105 -12.14 -0.50 9.01
CA SER A 105 -11.00 -1.35 8.63
C SER A 105 -11.45 -2.81 8.40
N VAL A 106 -11.01 -3.40 7.28
CA VAL A 106 -11.25 -4.80 6.92
C VAL A 106 -9.99 -5.63 7.20
N ASP A 107 -8.85 -5.20 6.64
CA ASP A 107 -7.54 -5.77 6.91
C ASP A 107 -6.53 -4.63 7.12
N ARG A 108 -5.95 -4.57 8.33
CA ARG A 108 -4.96 -3.54 8.69
C ARG A 108 -3.62 -3.75 7.99
N GLY A 109 -3.21 -4.99 7.72
CA GLY A 109 -1.96 -5.30 7.05
C GLY A 109 -1.99 -5.03 5.55
N LEU A 110 -3.19 -4.96 4.96
CA LEU A 110 -3.41 -4.59 3.56
C LEU A 110 -3.93 -3.15 3.39
N ASN A 111 -4.13 -2.41 4.49
CA ASN A 111 -4.77 -1.09 4.52
C ASN A 111 -6.10 -1.06 3.76
N THR A 112 -6.93 -2.09 3.90
CA THR A 112 -8.24 -2.14 3.27
C THR A 112 -9.34 -1.70 4.23
N ALA A 113 -10.33 -0.99 3.71
CA ALA A 113 -11.48 -0.54 4.48
C ALA A 113 -12.77 -0.55 3.64
N ARG A 114 -13.88 -0.55 4.36
CA ARG A 114 -15.20 -0.16 3.86
C ARG A 114 -15.44 1.31 4.18
N ILE A 115 -16.13 2.00 3.28
CA ILE A 115 -16.55 3.38 3.47
C ILE A 115 -18.08 3.38 3.58
N VAL A 116 -18.61 4.03 4.60
CA VAL A 116 -20.05 4.14 4.85
C VAL A 116 -20.44 5.61 4.83
N HIS A 117 -21.44 5.95 4.01
CA HIS A 117 -22.06 7.27 4.04
C HIS A 117 -22.92 7.43 5.30
N VAL A 118 -22.64 8.43 6.13
CA VAL A 118 -23.17 8.48 7.50
C VAL A 118 -24.68 8.66 7.54
N GLN A 119 -25.24 9.59 6.76
CA GLN A 119 -26.68 9.88 6.81
C GLN A 119 -27.55 8.69 6.39
N SER A 120 -27.14 7.91 5.38
CA SER A 120 -27.92 6.73 4.96
C SER A 120 -27.52 5.45 5.64
N GLY A 121 -26.33 5.38 6.23
CA GLY A 121 -25.72 4.12 6.65
C GLY A 121 -25.37 3.19 5.49
N CYS A 122 -25.37 3.68 4.25
CA CYS A 122 -25.08 2.84 3.08
C CYS A 122 -23.57 2.68 2.86
N TYR A 123 -23.17 1.46 2.53
CA TYR A 123 -21.82 1.13 2.08
C TYR A 123 -21.61 1.65 0.66
N LEU A 124 -20.41 2.20 0.42
CA LEU A 124 -19.95 2.55 -0.91
C LEU A 124 -19.47 1.28 -1.61
N CYS A 125 -19.94 1.04 -2.83
CA CYS A 125 -19.59 -0.12 -3.64
C CYS A 125 -19.08 0.31 -5.01
N PHE A 126 -18.04 -0.36 -5.50
CA PHE A 126 -17.79 -0.43 -6.94
C PHE A 126 -19.03 -1.07 -7.59
N TRP A 127 -19.63 -0.40 -8.56
CA TRP A 127 -20.80 -0.92 -9.26
C TRP A 127 -20.49 -1.20 -10.73
N GLY A 128 -20.58 -2.48 -11.10
CA GLY A 128 -20.39 -2.91 -12.48
C GLY A 128 -21.68 -2.73 -13.28
N LEU A 129 -21.61 -2.03 -14.42
CA LEU A 129 -22.76 -1.84 -15.31
C LEU A 129 -22.39 -2.20 -16.74
N ALA A 130 -23.37 -2.70 -17.50
CA ALA A 130 -23.19 -2.98 -18.92
C ALA A 130 -22.92 -1.71 -19.76
N ASN A 131 -23.38 -0.54 -19.28
CA ASN A 131 -23.12 0.73 -19.92
C ASN A 131 -21.74 1.26 -19.50
N PRO A 132 -20.75 1.36 -20.42
CA PRO A 132 -19.38 1.77 -20.10
C PRO A 132 -19.29 3.19 -19.51
N THR A 133 -20.25 4.06 -19.81
CA THR A 133 -20.33 5.40 -19.22
C THR A 133 -20.40 5.32 -17.70
N TYR A 134 -21.22 4.43 -17.16
CA TYR A 134 -21.48 4.30 -15.72
C TYR A 134 -20.77 3.12 -15.05
N ASP A 135 -20.15 2.23 -15.82
CA ASP A 135 -19.39 1.11 -15.29
C ASP A 135 -18.28 1.58 -14.35
N GLY A 136 -18.17 0.95 -13.17
CA GLY A 136 -17.18 1.29 -12.15
C GLY A 136 -17.45 2.57 -11.37
N CYS A 137 -18.64 3.17 -11.52
CA CYS A 137 -19.10 4.26 -10.65
C CYS A 137 -19.37 3.76 -9.22
N VAL A 138 -19.33 4.67 -8.25
CA VAL A 138 -19.54 4.36 -6.83
C VAL A 138 -21.02 4.46 -6.47
N LEU A 139 -21.64 3.33 -6.14
CA LEU A 139 -23.01 3.24 -5.65
C LEU A 139 -23.03 3.26 -4.12
N ALA A 140 -24.04 3.89 -3.52
CA ALA A 140 -24.24 3.95 -2.06
C ALA A 140 -25.71 3.71 -1.67
N ASN A 141 -26.25 2.54 -2.01
CA ASN A 141 -27.66 2.23 -1.82
C ASN A 141 -27.95 1.12 -0.79
N TYR A 142 -26.94 0.37 -0.37
CA TYR A 142 -27.12 -0.81 0.49
C TYR A 142 -26.58 -0.57 1.90
N GLN A 143 -27.40 -0.82 2.92
CA GLN A 143 -27.00 -0.72 4.35
C GLN A 143 -26.35 -2.00 4.88
N VAL A 144 -26.16 -3.00 4.01
CA VAL A 144 -25.47 -4.25 4.33
C VAL A 144 -24.22 -4.30 3.46
N TYR A 145 -23.13 -4.75 4.06
CA TYR A 145 -21.85 -4.91 3.36
C TYR A 145 -21.98 -5.94 2.23
N ASP A 146 -21.22 -5.74 1.17
CA ASP A 146 -21.21 -6.66 0.03
C ASP A 146 -20.38 -7.91 0.37
N ARG A 147 -20.96 -9.09 0.14
CA ARG A 147 -20.28 -10.37 0.43
C ARG A 147 -19.26 -10.75 -0.63
N GLN A 148 -19.30 -10.12 -1.80
CA GLN A 148 -18.38 -10.37 -2.90
C GLN A 148 -17.15 -9.44 -2.84
N GLY A 149 -17.15 -8.46 -1.93
CA GLY A 149 -16.01 -7.56 -1.69
C GLY A 149 -15.99 -6.32 -2.57
N PHE A 150 -17.06 -6.01 -3.30
CA PHE A 150 -17.17 -4.78 -4.11
C PHE A 150 -17.21 -3.49 -3.26
N ASP A 151 -17.40 -3.63 -1.95
CA ASP A 151 -17.38 -2.54 -0.97
C ASP A 151 -16.04 -2.38 -0.22
N VAL A 152 -15.03 -3.17 -0.60
CA VAL A 152 -13.70 -3.16 0.02
C VAL A 152 -12.72 -2.40 -0.87
N PHE A 153 -12.14 -1.33 -0.33
CA PHE A 153 -11.17 -0.49 -1.03
C PHE A 153 -9.83 -0.50 -0.29
N ARG A 154 -8.74 -0.48 -1.04
CA ARG A 154 -7.40 -0.27 -0.48
C ARG A 154 -7.14 1.22 -0.36
N LEU A 155 -6.74 1.66 0.83
CA LEU A 155 -6.27 3.02 1.10
C LEU A 155 -4.79 3.08 0.76
N VAL A 156 -4.45 3.99 -0.15
CA VAL A 156 -3.08 4.32 -0.49
C VAL A 156 -2.73 5.64 0.16
N ASP A 157 -1.74 5.65 1.05
CA ASP A 157 -1.24 6.89 1.64
C ASP A 157 -0.39 7.66 0.62
N LEU A 158 -0.79 8.90 0.31
CA LEU A 158 -0.09 9.78 -0.63
C LEU A 158 0.84 10.79 0.07
N LYS A 159 0.88 10.80 1.42
CA LYS A 159 1.75 11.68 2.20
C LYS A 159 3.13 11.11 2.47
N LEU A 160 3.33 9.82 2.31
CA LEU A 160 4.66 9.24 2.46
C LEU A 160 5.41 9.48 1.15
N PRO A 161 6.37 10.42 1.07
CA PRO A 161 7.33 10.38 -0.02
C PRO A 161 7.93 8.99 0.02
N THR A 162 7.92 8.26 -1.10
CA THR A 162 8.74 7.04 -1.19
C THR A 162 10.14 7.44 -0.77
N PRO A 163 10.66 6.91 0.34
CA PRO A 163 11.89 7.42 0.89
C PRO A 163 13.00 7.07 -0.07
N LYS A 164 13.57 8.08 -0.74
CA LYS A 164 14.58 7.86 -1.78
C LYS A 164 15.77 7.09 -1.24
N ILE A 165 16.20 7.39 -0.01
CA ILE A 165 17.29 6.71 0.66
C ILE A 165 16.83 6.29 2.05
N ILE A 166 17.06 5.02 2.38
CA ILE A 166 16.66 4.40 3.64
C ILE A 166 17.82 3.69 4.33
N SER A 167 17.69 3.54 5.64
CA SER A 167 18.36 2.50 6.43
C SER A 167 17.32 1.69 7.20
N LEU A 168 17.60 0.41 7.43
CA LEU A 168 16.75 -0.45 8.24
C LEU A 168 17.44 -0.79 9.54
N GLY A 169 16.79 -0.50 10.66
CA GLY A 169 17.23 -0.88 11.99
C GLY A 169 16.41 -2.05 12.53
N PHE A 170 17.03 -2.89 13.35
CA PHE A 170 16.35 -3.91 14.14
C PHE A 170 16.45 -3.58 15.62
N SER A 171 15.37 -3.00 16.17
CA SER A 171 15.34 -2.40 17.51
C SER A 171 15.86 -3.30 18.64
N PRO A 172 15.57 -4.63 18.68
CA PRO A 172 16.07 -5.48 19.75
C PRO A 172 17.60 -5.63 19.82
N LYS A 173 18.30 -5.50 18.68
CA LYS A 173 19.77 -5.62 18.62
C LYS A 173 20.50 -4.27 18.50
N GLY A 174 19.79 -3.19 18.19
CA GLY A 174 20.38 -1.85 18.01
C GLY A 174 21.33 -1.75 16.80
N CYS A 175 21.25 -2.70 15.87
CA CYS A 175 22.05 -2.74 14.66
C CYS A 175 21.21 -2.45 13.41
N TYR A 176 21.93 -2.13 12.33
CA TYR A 176 21.40 -1.74 11.04
C TYR A 176 21.75 -2.77 9.97
N LEU A 177 20.88 -2.87 8.97
CA LEU A 177 21.05 -3.76 7.84
C LEU A 177 22.20 -3.28 6.96
N SER A 178 23.08 -4.19 6.59
CA SER A 178 24.13 -3.98 5.59
C SER A 178 24.33 -5.25 4.77
N TYR A 179 25.02 -5.17 3.63
CA TYR A 179 25.48 -6.36 2.92
C TYR A 179 26.85 -6.79 3.46
N VAL A 180 27.05 -8.10 3.54
CA VAL A 180 28.33 -8.69 3.96
C VAL A 180 29.36 -8.51 2.85
N ARG A 181 30.58 -8.15 3.24
CA ARG A 181 31.67 -7.71 2.36
C ARG A 181 33.06 -8.12 2.85
N GLU A 182 33.11 -9.07 3.78
CA GLU A 182 34.34 -9.46 4.48
C GLU A 182 35.08 -10.60 3.76
N GLY A 183 34.57 -11.07 2.62
CA GLY A 183 35.10 -12.22 1.92
C GLY A 183 34.38 -13.51 2.35
N GLY A 184 34.06 -14.37 1.38
CA GLY A 184 33.65 -15.75 1.63
C GLY A 184 32.23 -16.07 1.15
N ASP A 185 31.69 -17.18 1.67
CA ASP A 185 30.47 -17.82 1.12
C ASP A 185 29.19 -17.00 1.30
N ILE A 186 29.23 -15.93 2.09
CA ILE A 186 28.09 -15.05 2.37
C ILE A 186 28.27 -13.63 1.83
N ASP A 187 29.27 -13.38 0.99
CA ASP A 187 29.43 -12.08 0.37
C ASP A 187 28.15 -11.66 -0.38
N GLY A 188 27.72 -10.44 -0.13
CA GLY A 188 26.48 -9.87 -0.67
C GLY A 188 25.21 -10.20 0.11
N TYR A 189 25.22 -11.10 1.10
CA TYR A 189 24.04 -11.37 1.93
C TYR A 189 23.69 -10.17 2.79
N LEU A 190 22.40 -9.88 2.95
CA LEU A 190 21.95 -8.83 3.85
C LEU A 190 21.91 -9.35 5.29
N LYS A 191 22.58 -8.64 6.20
CA LYS A 191 22.76 -9.00 7.60
C LYS A 191 22.66 -7.78 8.51
N PHE A 192 22.05 -7.95 9.68
CA PHE A 192 21.97 -6.93 10.72
C PHE A 192 23.20 -6.96 11.62
N PHE A 193 24.24 -6.21 11.27
CA PHE A 193 25.50 -6.14 12.03
C PHE A 193 26.15 -4.76 12.04
N GLU A 194 25.69 -3.84 11.19
CA GLU A 194 26.24 -2.48 11.18
C GLU A 194 25.77 -1.73 12.43
N THR A 195 26.68 -1.01 13.08
CA THR A 195 26.39 -0.32 14.36
C THR A 195 26.16 1.17 14.17
N ASN A 196 26.64 1.74 13.06
CA ASN A 196 26.43 3.13 12.71
C ASN A 196 25.42 3.28 11.57
N VAL A 197 24.27 3.90 11.85
CA VAL A 197 23.24 4.18 10.84
C VAL A 197 23.73 5.09 9.72
N GLU A 198 24.68 5.99 10.02
CA GLU A 198 25.27 6.88 9.03
C GLU A 198 26.27 6.18 8.10
N SER A 199 26.65 4.94 8.42
CA SER A 199 27.51 4.11 7.57
C SER A 199 26.93 4.07 6.16
N PRO A 200 27.75 4.35 5.14
CA PRO A 200 27.25 4.35 3.77
C PRO A 200 26.81 2.94 3.34
N TYR A 201 27.33 1.89 4.00
CA TYR A 201 26.92 0.49 3.79
C TYR A 201 25.57 0.13 4.41
N ALA A 202 25.01 0.98 5.27
CA ALA A 202 23.66 0.84 5.82
C ALA A 202 22.61 1.62 5.03
N LYS A 203 23.00 2.32 3.95
CA LYS A 203 22.10 3.16 3.15
C LYS A 203 21.75 2.49 1.83
N PHE A 204 20.46 2.44 1.56
CA PHE A 204 19.88 1.86 0.36
C PHE A 204 19.00 2.87 -0.35
N GLU A 205 19.09 2.92 -1.66
CA GLU A 205 18.19 3.70 -2.50
C GLU A 205 16.93 2.89 -2.80
N VAL A 206 15.77 3.53 -2.68
CA VAL A 206 14.47 2.95 -3.01
C VAL A 206 14.00 3.56 -4.32
N GLU A 207 13.88 2.73 -5.34
CA GLU A 207 13.45 3.13 -6.67
C GLU A 207 12.07 2.53 -6.94
N VAL A 208 11.09 3.40 -7.20
CA VAL A 208 9.70 3.01 -7.46
C VAL A 208 9.60 2.24 -8.77
N ASP A 209 8.86 1.14 -8.76
CA ASP A 209 8.44 0.43 -9.98
C ASP A 209 7.44 1.28 -10.77
N ALA A 210 7.72 1.50 -12.05
CA ALA A 210 6.89 2.34 -12.91
C ALA A 210 5.52 1.72 -13.21
N ALA A 211 5.37 0.40 -13.07
CA ALA A 211 4.15 -0.30 -13.44
C ALA A 211 3.07 -0.20 -12.35
N ASP A 212 3.43 -0.29 -11.07
CA ASP A 212 2.45 -0.25 -9.98
C ASP A 212 2.65 0.85 -8.95
N ASN A 213 3.76 1.57 -8.91
CA ASN A 213 4.09 2.63 -7.94
C ASN A 213 4.11 2.23 -6.43
N TYR A 214 3.93 0.94 -6.08
CA TYR A 214 3.99 0.45 -4.68
C TYR A 214 5.03 -0.63 -4.46
N SER A 215 5.50 -1.21 -5.54
CA SER A 215 6.63 -2.08 -5.55
C SER A 215 7.87 -1.22 -5.73
N PHE A 216 8.94 -1.63 -5.06
CA PHE A 216 10.18 -0.89 -5.09
C PHE A 216 11.33 -1.84 -5.36
N HIS A 217 12.28 -1.36 -6.14
CA HIS A 217 13.63 -1.91 -6.17
C HIS A 217 14.42 -1.25 -5.05
N ILE A 218 15.20 -2.05 -4.32
CA ILE A 218 16.06 -1.55 -3.25
C ILE A 218 17.50 -1.79 -3.68
N ARG A 219 18.28 -0.72 -3.84
CA ARG A 219 19.66 -0.78 -4.30
C ARG A 219 20.61 -0.34 -3.19
N SER A 220 21.67 -1.10 -2.95
CA SER A 220 22.75 -0.65 -2.07
C SER A 220 23.52 0.49 -2.73
N LEU A 221 23.67 1.61 -2.00
CA LEU A 221 24.40 2.79 -2.51
C LEU A 221 25.90 2.55 -2.68
N GLN A 222 26.45 1.51 -2.05
CA GLN A 222 27.89 1.25 -2.05
C GLN A 222 28.35 0.33 -3.17
N ASN A 223 27.59 -0.73 -3.48
CA ASN A 223 27.95 -1.67 -4.53
C ASN A 223 27.07 -1.53 -5.80
N ASN A 224 26.07 -0.63 -5.78
CA ASN A 224 25.09 -0.42 -6.83
C ASN A 224 24.35 -1.69 -7.27
N LYS A 225 24.21 -2.67 -6.36
CA LYS A 225 23.46 -3.90 -6.61
C LYS A 225 22.08 -3.82 -5.98
N TYR A 226 21.11 -4.40 -6.67
CA TYR A 226 19.75 -4.51 -6.21
C TYR A 226 19.60 -5.70 -5.27
N TRP A 227 18.62 -5.58 -4.39
CA TRP A 227 18.18 -6.68 -3.55
C TRP A 227 17.49 -7.73 -4.41
N GLU A 228 17.81 -8.99 -4.17
CA GLU A 228 17.17 -10.13 -4.80
C GLU A 228 17.01 -11.27 -3.79
N ARG A 229 16.08 -12.18 -4.10
CA ARG A 229 15.85 -13.39 -3.32
C ARG A 229 16.71 -14.52 -3.89
N SER A 230 17.73 -14.91 -3.16
CA SER A 230 18.70 -15.94 -3.55
C SER A 230 18.44 -17.27 -2.87
N LYS A 231 18.42 -18.35 -3.65
CA LYS A 231 18.26 -19.72 -3.15
C LYS A 231 19.62 -20.31 -2.77
N ASN A 232 19.80 -20.63 -1.50
CA ASN A 232 20.95 -21.35 -0.97
C ASN A 232 20.53 -22.33 0.15
N ILE A 233 20.35 -23.59 -0.21
CA ILE A 233 19.98 -24.67 0.73
C ILE A 233 21.17 -25.18 1.55
N SER A 234 22.41 -24.98 1.11
CA SER A 234 23.59 -25.54 1.79
C SER A 234 23.86 -24.89 3.14
N ILE A 235 23.32 -23.69 3.40
CA ILE A 235 23.50 -22.95 4.64
C ILE A 235 22.93 -23.70 5.84
N THR A 236 21.74 -24.28 5.69
CA THR A 236 21.01 -24.92 6.80
C THR A 236 20.69 -26.38 6.53
N GLY A 237 20.78 -26.82 5.27
CA GLY A 237 20.31 -28.13 4.82
C GLY A 237 18.79 -28.29 4.87
N LYS A 238 18.05 -27.25 5.22
CA LYS A 238 16.59 -27.31 5.42
C LYS A 238 15.85 -26.59 4.29
N PRO A 239 14.90 -27.25 3.59
CA PRO A 239 14.11 -26.61 2.54
C PRO A 239 13.33 -25.37 3.00
N ALA A 240 12.93 -25.31 4.28
CA ALA A 240 12.22 -24.17 4.87
C ALA A 240 13.12 -22.94 5.14
N GLU A 241 14.44 -23.07 4.98
CA GLU A 241 15.43 -22.04 5.31
C GLU A 241 16.40 -21.84 4.12
N GLN A 242 15.91 -21.96 2.89
CA GLN A 242 16.75 -21.95 1.68
C GLN A 242 16.76 -20.60 0.94
N TYR A 243 15.77 -19.74 1.12
CA TYR A 243 15.75 -18.44 0.42
C TYR A 243 16.16 -17.28 1.33
N TRP A 244 17.19 -16.56 0.90
CA TRP A 244 17.85 -15.46 1.60
C TRP A 244 17.81 -14.18 0.76
N ILE A 245 17.96 -13.01 1.38
CA ILE A 245 18.07 -11.74 0.64
C ILE A 245 19.53 -11.34 0.51
N THR A 246 19.91 -11.04 -0.73
CA THR A 246 21.26 -10.60 -1.10
C THR A 246 21.18 -9.28 -1.86
N ALA A 247 22.22 -8.44 -1.77
CA ALA A 247 22.41 -7.26 -2.59
C ALA A 247 23.44 -7.54 -3.69
N THR A 248 23.06 -8.40 -4.64
CA THR A 248 23.95 -8.96 -5.69
C THR A 248 23.44 -8.75 -7.11
N ALA A 249 22.16 -8.44 -7.30
CA ALA A 249 21.58 -8.25 -8.63
C ALA A 249 22.15 -7.01 -9.34
N ASN A 250 22.55 -7.18 -10.59
CA ASN A 250 23.11 -6.09 -11.41
C ASN A 250 22.03 -5.16 -11.97
N ASN A 251 20.84 -5.69 -12.23
CA ASN A 251 19.76 -5.00 -12.91
C ASN A 251 18.46 -5.19 -12.13
N LYS A 252 17.52 -4.28 -12.36
CA LYS A 252 16.11 -4.48 -12.00
C LYS A 252 15.54 -5.66 -12.79
N GLU A 253 14.64 -6.38 -12.16
CA GLU A 253 13.81 -7.43 -12.75
C GLU A 253 12.40 -7.30 -12.17
N GLU A 254 11.47 -6.90 -13.04
CA GLU A 254 10.07 -6.59 -12.72
C GLU A 254 9.13 -7.76 -13.02
N ASP A 255 9.60 -8.79 -13.75
CA ASP A 255 8.81 -9.98 -14.07
C ASP A 255 8.54 -10.81 -12.79
N GLN A 256 7.32 -10.68 -12.27
CA GLN A 256 6.87 -11.36 -11.07
C GLN A 256 6.74 -12.88 -11.24
N SER A 257 6.96 -13.45 -12.43
CA SER A 257 7.04 -14.90 -12.62
C SER A 257 8.43 -15.48 -12.33
N LYS A 258 9.47 -14.65 -12.31
CA LYS A 258 10.86 -15.09 -12.12
C LYS A 258 11.30 -15.03 -10.66
N GLU A 259 12.02 -16.06 -10.20
CA GLU A 259 12.61 -16.05 -8.86
C GLU A 259 13.61 -14.88 -8.67
N SER A 260 14.23 -14.40 -9.75
CA SER A 260 15.14 -13.25 -9.77
C SER A 260 14.44 -11.90 -9.68
N CYS A 261 13.13 -11.86 -9.44
CA CYS A 261 12.39 -10.62 -9.21
C CYS A 261 13.09 -9.78 -8.12
N THR A 262 13.15 -8.47 -8.35
CA THR A 262 13.82 -7.51 -7.44
C THR A 262 12.83 -6.55 -6.80
N LEU A 263 11.54 -6.85 -6.90
CA LEU A 263 10.47 -6.02 -6.38
C LEU A 263 10.12 -6.39 -4.94
N PHE A 264 10.01 -5.37 -4.10
CA PHE A 264 9.61 -5.48 -2.70
C PHE A 264 8.48 -4.50 -2.38
N LYS A 265 7.69 -4.82 -1.36
CA LYS A 265 6.63 -3.95 -0.82
C LYS A 265 6.88 -3.65 0.64
N PHE A 266 6.77 -2.37 1.01
CA PHE A 266 6.71 -1.96 2.40
C PHE A 266 5.29 -2.05 2.92
N ARG A 267 5.12 -2.67 4.09
CA ARG A 267 3.87 -2.74 4.83
C ARG A 267 4.10 -2.11 6.20
N TYR A 268 3.66 -0.88 6.38
CA TYR A 268 3.77 -0.20 7.66
C TYR A 268 3.03 -0.97 8.76
N VAL A 269 3.74 -1.25 9.83
CA VAL A 269 3.17 -1.84 11.06
C VAL A 269 2.64 -0.73 11.94
N ASP A 270 3.44 0.32 12.10
CA ASP A 270 3.09 1.54 12.81
C ASP A 270 3.77 2.74 12.12
N PRO A 271 3.00 3.60 11.45
CA PRO A 271 3.52 4.81 10.80
C PRO A 271 4.16 5.81 11.79
N ASP A 272 3.67 5.89 13.03
CA ASP A 272 4.15 6.87 14.00
C ASP A 272 5.58 6.54 14.48
N THR A 273 5.90 5.25 14.53
CA THR A 273 7.24 4.74 14.84
C THR A 273 8.08 4.42 13.60
N ASN A 274 7.52 4.67 12.41
CA ASN A 274 8.12 4.36 11.10
C ASN A 274 8.60 2.90 11.00
N THR A 275 7.79 1.96 11.51
CA THR A 275 8.12 0.52 11.48
C THR A 275 7.41 -0.19 10.35
N VAL A 276 8.12 -1.08 9.65
CA VAL A 276 7.66 -1.72 8.42
C VAL A 276 7.96 -3.22 8.43
N ARG A 277 7.10 -3.98 7.75
CA ARG A 277 7.41 -5.30 7.20
C ARG A 277 7.75 -5.14 5.73
N ILE A 278 8.64 -5.98 5.23
CA ILE A 278 9.04 -5.97 3.82
C ILE A 278 8.66 -7.31 3.20
N VAL A 279 7.99 -7.28 2.05
CA VAL A 279 7.51 -8.48 1.35
C VAL A 279 8.15 -8.55 -0.02
N HIS A 280 8.77 -9.67 -0.36
CA HIS A 280 9.26 -9.93 -1.72
C HIS A 280 8.08 -10.24 -2.65
N VAL A 281 7.92 -9.47 -3.72
CA VAL A 281 6.68 -9.45 -4.53
C VAL A 281 6.40 -10.79 -5.19
N GLN A 282 7.38 -11.39 -5.90
CA GLN A 282 7.15 -12.65 -6.61
C GLN A 282 6.74 -13.79 -5.67
N SER A 283 7.42 -13.92 -4.53
CA SER A 283 7.19 -15.04 -3.62
C SER A 283 6.06 -14.81 -2.60
N GLY A 284 5.65 -13.55 -2.41
CA GLY A 284 4.80 -13.13 -1.29
C GLY A 284 5.42 -13.33 0.10
N CYS A 285 6.71 -13.69 0.20
CA CYS A 285 7.37 -13.99 1.46
C CYS A 285 7.83 -12.72 2.18
N TYR A 286 7.64 -12.71 3.50
CA TYR A 286 8.13 -11.68 4.39
C TYR A 286 9.63 -11.83 4.61
N LEU A 287 10.33 -10.70 4.63
CA LEU A 287 11.72 -10.62 5.07
C LEU A 287 11.76 -10.74 6.59
N CYS A 288 12.60 -11.62 7.10
CA CYS A 288 12.72 -11.90 8.52
C CYS A 288 14.20 -11.98 8.92
N LEU A 289 14.57 -11.38 10.05
CA LEU A 289 15.86 -11.60 10.67
C LEU A 289 15.91 -13.04 11.16
N TRP A 290 16.83 -13.84 10.64
CA TRP A 290 16.94 -15.24 11.02
C TRP A 290 18.08 -15.46 12.02
N GLY A 291 17.74 -16.07 13.15
CA GLY A 291 18.71 -16.47 14.16
C GLY A 291 19.29 -17.84 13.84
N LEU A 292 20.61 -17.95 13.71
CA LEU A 292 21.30 -19.23 13.51
C LEU A 292 22.39 -19.44 14.55
N ALA A 293 22.60 -20.70 14.94
CA ALA A 293 23.71 -21.06 15.83
C ALA A 293 25.09 -20.79 15.19
N ASN A 294 25.17 -20.78 13.86
CA ASN A 294 26.38 -20.43 13.14
C ASN A 294 26.52 -18.88 13.06
N PRO A 295 27.53 -18.27 13.72
CA PRO A 295 27.70 -16.82 13.75
C PRO A 295 27.88 -16.17 12.38
N THR A 296 28.40 -16.92 11.40
CA THR A 296 28.55 -16.46 10.02
C THR A 296 27.20 -16.03 9.45
N TYR A 297 26.16 -16.82 9.67
CA TYR A 297 24.82 -16.60 9.11
C TYR A 297 23.81 -16.00 10.09
N ASP A 298 24.16 -15.89 11.38
CA ASP A 298 23.28 -15.26 12.38
C ASP A 298 22.96 -13.81 11.99
N GLY A 299 21.67 -13.44 12.05
CA GLY A 299 21.22 -12.10 11.71
C GLY A 299 21.13 -11.80 10.21
N CYS A 300 21.36 -12.79 9.35
CA CYS A 300 21.05 -12.69 7.92
C CYS A 300 19.54 -12.64 7.68
N VAL A 301 19.14 -12.04 6.56
CA VAL A 301 17.73 -11.86 6.21
C VAL A 301 17.22 -13.02 5.35
N LEU A 302 16.18 -13.68 5.84
CA LEU A 302 15.51 -14.82 5.22
C LEU A 302 14.17 -14.39 4.58
N ALA A 303 13.74 -15.05 3.50
CA ALA A 303 12.45 -14.82 2.85
C ALA A 303 11.77 -16.14 2.42
N ASN A 304 11.30 -16.92 3.39
CA ASN A 304 10.64 -18.23 3.15
C ASN A 304 9.15 -18.27 3.54
N TYR A 305 8.68 -17.33 4.35
CA TYR A 305 7.36 -17.43 4.97
C TYR A 305 6.39 -16.40 4.39
N GLN A 306 5.24 -16.87 3.92
CA GLN A 306 4.14 -16.01 3.44
C GLN A 306 3.24 -15.49 4.57
N VAL A 307 3.52 -15.91 5.81
CA VAL A 307 2.88 -15.41 7.02
C VAL A 307 3.90 -14.57 7.79
N HIS A 308 3.41 -13.49 8.40
CA HIS A 308 4.25 -12.61 9.21
C HIS A 308 4.70 -13.32 10.50
N ASP A 309 5.86 -12.92 11.01
CA ASP A 309 6.41 -13.50 12.22
C ASP A 309 5.69 -12.94 13.47
N HIS A 310 5.24 -13.82 14.35
CA HIS A 310 4.55 -13.42 15.58
C HIS A 310 5.51 -12.92 16.67
N GLN A 311 6.81 -13.17 16.53
CA GLN A 311 7.83 -12.73 17.48
C GLN A 311 8.45 -11.37 17.09
N GLY A 312 8.07 -10.81 15.93
CA GLY A 312 8.48 -9.50 15.46
C GLY A 312 9.83 -9.45 14.75
N PHE A 313 10.42 -10.60 14.38
CA PHE A 313 11.67 -10.66 13.61
C PHE A 313 11.53 -10.17 12.17
N ASP A 314 10.31 -9.94 11.70
CA ASP A 314 9.98 -9.38 10.40
C ASP A 314 9.66 -7.87 10.44
N VAL A 315 9.77 -7.23 11.60
CA VAL A 315 9.49 -5.80 11.80
C VAL A 315 10.79 -5.02 11.88
N PHE A 316 10.94 -4.07 10.96
CA PHE A 316 12.13 -3.23 10.84
C PHE A 316 11.78 -1.76 11.09
N LYS A 317 12.66 -1.05 11.78
CA LYS A 317 12.58 0.41 11.89
C LYS A 317 13.15 1.03 10.63
N LEU A 318 12.34 1.79 9.92
CA LEU A 318 12.75 2.55 8.75
C LEU A 318 13.35 3.88 9.19
N VAL A 319 14.55 4.20 8.68
CA VAL A 319 15.20 5.50 8.87
C VAL A 319 15.31 6.14 7.50
N ASN A 320 14.67 7.30 7.32
CA ASN A 320 14.65 8.02 6.06
C ASN A 320 15.76 9.06 6.03
N TRP A 321 16.47 9.16 4.91
CA TRP A 321 17.48 10.18 4.66
C TRP A 321 16.96 11.17 3.61
N THR A 322 17.22 12.45 3.84
CA THR A 322 16.84 13.55 2.94
C THR A 322 17.93 13.88 1.95
#